data_AF-A5XC78-F1
#
_entry.id   AF-A5XC78-F1
#
_cell.length_a   1.000
_cell.length_b   1.000
_cell.length_c   1.000
_cell.angle_alpha   90.00
_cell.angle_beta   90.00
_cell.angle_gamma   90.00
#
_symmetry.space_group_name_H-M   'P 1'
#
loop_
_entity.id
_entity.type
_entity.pdbx_description
1 polymer ?
#
loop_
_entity_poly.entity_id
_entity_poly.type
_entity_poly.pdbx_seq_one_letter_code
_entity_poly.pdbx_strand_id
1 'polypeptide(L)' 'VRFDSDAPNPRGEPRAPWMEQEGPEYWDRNTRIYKDAAQLYREDLNILR' A
#
# COMPACT_ATOMS: atom_id res chain seq x y z
N VAL A 1 -7.08 -0.18 6.58
CA VAL A 1 -5.60 -0.17 6.52
C VAL A 1 -5.10 1.16 5.98
N ARG A 2 -3.81 1.49 6.14
CA ARG A 2 -3.16 2.64 5.51
C ARG A 2 -1.93 2.17 4.73
N PHE A 3 -1.59 2.88 3.66
CA PHE A 3 -0.34 2.70 2.92
C PHE A 3 0.20 4.08 2.60
N ASP A 4 1.47 4.30 2.88
CA ASP A 4 2.17 5.55 2.61
C ASP A 4 3.39 5.23 1.74
N SER A 5 3.41 5.78 0.53
CA SER A 5 4.51 5.58 -0.42
C SER A 5 5.77 6.33 -0.05
N ASP A 6 5.66 7.40 0.74
CA ASP A 6 6.77 8.28 1.12
C ASP A 6 7.43 7.83 2.43
N ALA A 7 6.85 6.85 3.12
CA ALA A 7 7.43 6.26 4.31
C ALA A 7 8.79 5.57 4.01
N PRO A 8 9.77 5.56 4.94
CA PRO A 8 11.06 4.88 4.75
C PRO A 8 10.97 3.38 4.42
N ASN A 9 9.86 2.73 4.81
CA ASN A 9 9.54 1.36 4.43
C ASN A 9 8.03 1.28 4.08
N PRO A 10 7.67 1.51 2.80
CA PRO A 10 6.27 1.51 2.38
C PRO A 10 5.66 0.12 2.51
N ARG A 11 4.70 -0.01 3.43
CA ARG A 11 3.93 -1.24 3.68
C ARG A 11 2.49 -0.93 4.08
N GLY A 12 1.60 -1.90 3.88
CA GLY A 12 0.25 -1.82 4.42
C GLY A 12 0.30 -1.91 5.95
N GLU A 13 -0.34 -0.95 6.62
CA GLU A 13 -0.41 -0.91 8.09
C GLU A 13 -1.86 -1.02 8.57
N PRO A 14 -2.11 -1.77 9.66
CA PRO A 14 -3.43 -1.84 10.29
C PRO A 14 -3.83 -0.47 10.83
N ARG A 15 -5.11 -0.13 10.60
CA ARG A 15 -5.73 1.11 11.12
C ARG A 15 -6.76 0.82 12.21
N ALA A 16 -7.05 -0.46 12.44
CA ALA A 16 -8.01 -0.93 13.42
C ALA A 16 -7.47 -2.21 14.07
N PRO A 17 -7.71 -2.45 15.36
CA PRO A 17 -7.15 -3.60 16.07
C PRO A 17 -7.49 -4.96 15.45
N TRP A 18 -8.67 -5.08 14.84
CA TRP A 18 -9.09 -6.34 14.22
C TRP A 18 -8.25 -6.72 12.99
N MET A 19 -7.56 -5.77 12.34
CA MET A 19 -6.68 -6.05 11.22
C MET A 19 -5.37 -6.71 11.65
N GLU A 20 -4.95 -6.58 12.92
CA GLU A 20 -3.71 -7.22 13.42
C GLU A 20 -3.81 -8.75 13.45
N GLN A 21 -5.03 -9.30 13.35
CA GLN A 21 -5.28 -10.73 13.27
C GLN A 21 -4.92 -11.31 11.89
N GLU A 22 -4.81 -10.46 10.86
CA GLU A 22 -4.43 -10.90 9.52
C GLU A 22 -2.96 -11.32 9.46
N GLY A 23 -2.71 -12.46 8.82
CA GLY A 23 -1.38 -13.05 8.71
C GLY A 23 -0.42 -12.28 7.80
N PRO A 24 0.88 -12.60 7.84
CA PRO A 24 1.90 -11.95 7.01
C PRO A 24 1.60 -12.06 5.52
N GLU A 25 0.99 -13.15 5.04
CA GLU A 25 0.61 -13.33 3.64
C GLU A 25 -0.40 -12.29 3.15
N TYR A 26 -1.36 -11.92 4.01
CA TYR A 26 -2.32 -10.87 3.72
C TYR A 26 -1.60 -9.53 3.58
N TRP A 27 -0.71 -9.21 4.52
CA TRP A 27 0.02 -7.94 4.54
C TRP A 27 1.01 -7.80 3.38
N ASP A 28 1.71 -8.87 3.01
CA ASP A 28 2.63 -8.90 1.87
C ASP A 28 1.87 -8.70 0.55
N ARG A 29 0.73 -9.40 0.39
CA ARG A 29 -0.12 -9.25 -0.79
C ARG A 29 -0.65 -7.82 -0.91
N ASN A 30 -1.21 -7.26 0.16
CA ASN A 30 -1.74 -5.89 0.12
C ASN A 30 -0.64 -4.86 -0.11
N THR A 31 0.53 -5.04 0.48
CA THR A 31 1.69 -4.16 0.26
C THR A 31 2.11 -4.14 -1.20
N ARG A 32 2.13 -5.29 -1.89
CA ARG A 32 2.41 -5.35 -3.34
C ARG A 32 1.36 -4.58 -4.15
N ILE A 33 0.08 -4.84 -3.88
CA ILE A 33 -1.04 -4.16 -4.56
C ILE A 33 -0.95 -2.64 -4.41
N TYR A 34 -0.65 -2.15 -3.21
CA TYR A 34 -0.53 -0.71 -2.97
C TYR A 34 0.70 -0.08 -3.62
N LYS A 35 1.82 -0.81 -3.70
CA LYS A 35 3.00 -0.36 -4.44
C LYS A 35 2.71 -0.23 -5.93
N ASP A 36 2.04 -1.23 -6.52
CA ASP A 36 1.67 -1.22 -7.94
C ASP A 36 0.68 -0.08 -8.24
N ALA A 37 -0.33 0.12 -7.38
CA ALA A 37 -1.28 1.22 -7.52
C ALA A 37 -0.60 2.59 -7.42
N ALA A 38 0.35 2.78 -6.49
CA ALA A 38 1.09 4.03 -6.35
C ALA A 38 1.93 4.34 -7.61
N GLN A 39 2.53 3.33 -8.24
CA GLN A 39 3.25 3.50 -9.50
C GLN A 39 2.30 3.87 -10.64
N LEU A 40 1.17 3.17 -10.77
CA LEU A 40 0.17 3.44 -11.80
C LEU A 40 -0.38 4.87 -11.70
N TYR A 41 -0.78 5.31 -10.50
CA TYR A 41 -1.26 6.68 -10.31
C TYR A 41 -0.19 7.72 -10.62
N ARG A 42 1.08 7.44 -10.34
CA ARG A 42 2.18 8.33 -10.71
C ARG A 42 2.35 8.44 -12.22
N GLU A 43 2.22 7.34 -12.96
CA GLU A 43 2.26 7.32 -14.43
C GLU A 43 1.06 8.07 -15.02
N ASP A 44 -0.15 7.78 -14.54
CA ASP A 44 -1.38 8.44 -14.98
C ASP A 44 -1.30 9.97 -14.78
N LEU A 45 -0.80 10.43 -13.62
CA LEU A 45 -0.60 11.85 -13.37
C LEU A 45 0.43 12.50 -14.29
N ASN A 46 1.43 11.74 -14.77
CA ASN A 46 2.37 12.24 -15.78
C ASN A 46 1.74 12.29 -17.17
N ILE A 47 0.83 11.37 -17.50
CA ILE A 47 0.09 11.34 -18.77
C ILE A 47 -0.91 12.50 -18.85
N LEU A 48 -1.57 12.82 -17.75
CA LEU A 48 -2.59 13.88 -17.66
C LEU A 48 -2.02 15.31 -17.59
N ARG A 49 -0.70 15.46 -17.68
CA ARG A 49 0.01 16.74 -17.49
C ARG A 49 0.24 17.48 -18.80
#